data_AF-A0A2K9J730-F1
#
_entry.id   AF-A0A2K9J730-F1
#
_cell.length_a   1.000
_cell.length_b   1.000
_cell.length_c   1.000
_cell.angle_alpha   90.00
_cell.angle_beta   90.00
_cell.angle_gamma   90.00
#
_symmetry.space_group_name_H-M   'P 1'
#
loop_
_entity.id
_entity.type
_entity.pdbx_description
1 polymer ?
#
loop_
_entity_poly.entity_id
_entity_poly.type
_entity_poly.pdbx_seq_one_letter_code
_entity_poly.pdbx_strand_id
1 'polypeptide(L)'
;MIVIISLLLILAFIMLLIDLIKPKIIKLNSRKKVLSYGLPIIFVLFISGLIVAPELTPEQRADIEQKKLEKEQASIAKSQEEEREEKELKKQEKESAETAKAKPEKKEMEDPGRKEKQKKLDEENKKKETQPEEFKEEQKGIEQEKRNKEKKEQFKNKLIIFDVKKVARKKQDEVNKILGKPSKVETGKWRLYGTENKTDYTMNYYKKDKIEILFIEGIAARIRLNLSNEEYFNGDNTPRNLQYLGLTAKDTDDYIMQETPKEDFPTYVYENFNNFYRVKIGLWLGSDVGFVHVITDERYR
;
A
#
# COMPACT_ATOMS: atom_id res chain seq x y z
N MET A 1 41.81 -4.70 13.76
CA MET A 1 41.95 -3.55 12.84
C MET A 1 40.69 -2.66 12.85
N ILE A 2 39.49 -3.22 12.67
CA ILE A 2 38.21 -2.47 12.72
C ILE A 2 38.03 -1.69 14.03
N VAL A 3 38.30 -2.32 15.19
CA VAL A 3 38.18 -1.66 16.50
C VAL A 3 39.07 -0.42 16.63
N ILE A 4 40.27 -0.45 16.05
CA ILE A 4 41.22 0.68 16.08
C ILE A 4 40.71 1.81 15.18
N ILE A 5 40.19 1.48 13.98
CA ILE A 5 39.61 2.46 13.05
C ILE A 5 38.37 3.12 13.66
N SER A 6 37.49 2.33 14.30
CA SER A 6 36.31 2.85 15.01
C SER A 6 36.70 3.79 16.14
N LEU A 7 37.74 3.47 16.92
CA LEU A 7 38.24 4.33 17.99
C LEU A 7 38.81 5.66 17.44
N LEU A 8 39.56 5.60 16.34
CA LEU A 8 40.09 6.79 15.67
C LEU A 8 38.97 7.68 15.11
N LEU A 9 37.89 7.09 14.60
CA LEU A 9 36.74 7.80 14.07
C LEU A 9 35.97 8.54 15.18
N ILE A 10 35.83 7.92 16.35
CA ILE A 10 35.25 8.55 17.54
C ILE A 10 36.13 9.71 18.03
N LEU A 11 37.44 9.51 18.11
CA LEU A 11 38.38 10.57 18.50
C LEU A 11 38.37 11.75 17.52
N ALA A 12 38.34 11.49 16.21
CA ALA A 12 38.23 12.53 15.19
C ALA A 12 36.93 13.33 15.30
N PHE A 13 35.82 12.65 15.63
CA PHE A 13 34.54 13.31 15.87
C PHE A 13 34.55 14.20 17.11
N ILE A 14 35.15 13.73 18.22
CA ILE A 14 35.30 14.52 19.45
C ILE A 14 36.14 15.78 19.20
N MET A 15 37.25 15.65 18.47
CA MET A 15 38.09 16.79 18.09
C MET A 15 37.31 17.80 17.23
N LEU A 16 36.54 17.33 16.24
CA LEU A 16 35.69 18.19 15.42
C LEU A 16 34.67 18.97 16.26
N LEU A 17 34.06 18.35 17.26
CA LEU A 17 33.12 19.03 18.17
C LEU A 17 33.81 20.11 19.00
N ILE A 18 34.99 19.83 19.55
CA ILE A 18 35.80 20.80 20.31
C ILE A 18 36.18 21.98 19.42
N ASP A 19 36.60 21.71 18.19
CA ASP A 19 37.00 22.72 17.22
C ASP A 19 35.83 23.59 16.76
N LEU A 20 34.62 23.03 16.71
CA LEU A 20 33.40 23.78 16.41
C LEU A 20 33.03 24.76 17.53
N ILE A 21 33.24 24.37 18.79
CA ILE A 21 32.97 25.20 19.96
C ILE A 21 34.02 26.33 20.08
N LYS A 22 35.31 26.00 19.92
CA LYS A 22 36.43 26.96 20.04
C LYS A 22 37.38 26.89 18.83
N PRO A 23 37.01 27.49 17.68
CA PRO A 23 37.81 27.44 16.46
C PRO A 23 39.19 28.12 16.59
N LYS A 24 39.37 28.97 17.61
CA LYS A 24 40.66 29.61 17.93
C LYS A 24 41.76 28.62 18.38
N ILE A 25 41.40 27.43 18.86
CA ILE A 25 42.39 26.43 19.33
C ILE A 25 43.24 25.93 18.15
N ILE A 26 42.62 25.73 17.00
CA ILE A 26 43.28 25.24 15.78
C ILE A 26 43.66 26.36 14.79
N LYS A 27 43.75 27.60 15.27
CA LYS A 27 44.06 28.79 14.45
C LYS A 27 43.16 28.95 13.21
N LEU A 28 41.92 28.44 13.26
CA LEU A 28 40.93 28.67 12.20
C LEU A 28 40.01 29.82 12.58
N ASN A 29 39.84 30.76 11.65
CA ASN A 29 39.12 32.01 11.93
C ASN A 29 37.58 31.86 11.99
N SER A 30 37.04 30.68 11.66
CA SER A 30 35.60 30.48 11.54
C SER A 30 35.20 29.02 11.68
N ARG A 31 34.08 28.75 12.36
CA ARG A 31 33.41 27.44 12.43
C ARG A 31 33.12 26.86 11.05
N LYS A 32 32.84 27.71 10.06
CA LYS A 32 32.61 27.27 8.67
C LYS A 32 33.88 26.68 8.04
N LYS A 33 35.05 27.24 8.36
CA LYS A 33 36.34 26.68 7.93
C LYS A 33 36.64 25.37 8.64
N VAL A 34 36.37 25.27 9.94
CA VAL A 34 36.47 24.00 10.69
C VAL A 34 35.65 22.91 10.01
N LEU A 35 34.40 23.19 9.68
CA LEU A 35 33.53 22.23 9.00
C LEU A 35 34.04 21.88 7.60
N SER A 36 34.50 22.87 6.84
CA SER A 36 34.99 22.68 5.46
C SER A 36 36.22 21.77 5.38
N TYR A 37 37.07 21.75 6.40
CA TYR A 37 38.28 20.90 6.42
C TYR A 37 38.06 19.61 7.22
N GLY A 38 37.28 19.65 8.30
CA GLY A 38 37.06 18.49 9.16
C GLY A 38 36.11 17.44 8.59
N LEU A 39 35.05 17.85 7.90
CA LEU A 39 34.08 16.90 7.33
C LEU A 39 34.70 15.98 6.25
N PRO A 40 35.50 16.49 5.30
CA PRO A 40 36.19 15.64 4.32
C PRO A 40 37.14 14.63 4.95
N ILE A 41 37.85 15.00 6.02
CA ILE A 41 38.80 14.10 6.72
C ILE A 41 38.05 12.94 7.38
N ILE A 42 36.93 13.22 8.06
CA ILE A 42 36.08 12.17 8.66
C ILE A 42 35.50 11.26 7.58
N PHE A 43 35.08 11.83 6.45
CA PHE A 43 34.52 11.07 5.34
C PHE A 43 35.54 10.10 4.70
N VAL A 44 36.79 10.55 4.52
CA VAL A 44 37.88 9.69 4.02
C VAL A 44 38.17 8.54 5.01
N LEU A 45 38.21 8.83 6.31
CA LEU A 45 38.40 7.81 7.34
C LEU A 45 37.25 6.79 7.37
N PHE A 46 36.01 7.24 7.21
CA PHE A 46 34.84 6.37 7.16
C PHE A 46 34.88 5.42 5.96
N ILE A 47 35.18 5.94 4.76
CA ILE A 47 35.31 5.11 3.55
C ILE A 47 36.43 4.09 3.70
N SER A 48 37.57 4.47 4.30
CA SER A 48 38.67 3.54 4.52
C SER A 48 38.30 2.36 5.45
N GLY A 49 37.35 2.56 6.37
CA GLY A 49 36.84 1.51 7.24
C GLY A 49 35.94 0.49 6.53
N LEU A 50 35.21 0.90 5.48
CA LEU A 50 34.32 0.01 4.72
C LEU A 50 35.07 -1.03 3.88
N ILE A 51 36.30 -0.73 3.47
CA ILE A 51 37.14 -1.64 2.65
C ILE A 51 37.64 -2.84 3.48
N VAL A 52 37.61 -2.75 4.81
CA VAL A 52 38.14 -3.78 5.72
C VAL A 52 37.02 -4.65 6.32
N ALA A 53 35.79 -4.56 5.81
CA ALA A 53 34.71 -5.42 6.26
C ALA A 53 35.03 -6.90 5.93
N PRO A 54 35.03 -7.82 6.91
CA PRO A 54 35.26 -9.22 6.63
C PRO A 54 34.16 -9.74 5.70
N GLU A 55 34.54 -10.50 4.68
CA GLU A 55 33.57 -11.23 3.88
C GLU A 55 32.78 -12.18 4.78
N LEU A 56 31.44 -12.11 4.69
CA LEU A 56 30.54 -13.01 5.42
C LEU A 56 30.95 -14.46 5.16
N THR A 57 31.23 -15.20 6.23
CA THR A 57 31.63 -16.60 6.13
C THR A 57 30.51 -17.42 5.49
N PRO A 58 30.81 -18.54 4.81
CA PRO A 58 29.79 -19.41 4.21
C PRO A 58 28.72 -19.85 5.22
N GLU A 59 29.11 -20.03 6.48
CA GLU A 59 28.23 -20.39 7.60
C GLU A 59 27.25 -19.26 7.95
N GLN A 60 27.73 -18.00 8.02
CA GLN A 60 26.86 -16.85 8.26
C GLN A 60 25.90 -16.58 7.10
N ARG A 61 26.30 -16.88 5.86
CA ARG A 61 25.42 -16.78 4.69
C ARG A 61 24.34 -17.85 4.73
N ALA A 62 24.70 -19.08 5.07
CA ALA A 62 23.76 -20.18 5.22
C ALA A 62 22.72 -19.90 6.34
N ASP A 63 23.14 -19.36 7.48
CA ASP A 63 22.22 -18.97 8.56
C ASP A 63 21.23 -17.88 8.15
N ILE A 64 21.70 -16.87 7.38
CA ILE A 64 20.84 -15.80 6.88
C ILE A 64 19.84 -16.34 5.86
N GLU A 65 20.29 -17.22 4.98
CA GLU A 65 19.45 -17.86 3.96
C GLU A 65 18.43 -18.81 4.59
N GLN A 66 18.84 -19.61 5.57
CA GLN A 66 17.95 -20.49 6.33
C GLN A 66 16.89 -19.70 7.10
N LYS A 67 17.28 -18.58 7.74
CA LYS A 67 16.35 -17.69 8.43
C LYS A 67 15.40 -16.97 7.48
N LYS A 68 15.83 -16.69 6.24
CA LYS A 68 14.97 -16.13 5.18
C LYS A 68 13.97 -17.17 4.70
N LEU A 69 14.41 -18.41 4.46
CA LEU A 69 13.55 -19.54 4.09
C LEU A 69 12.54 -19.88 5.19
N GLU A 70 12.93 -19.86 6.46
CA GLU A 70 12.04 -20.11 7.59
C GLU A 70 10.96 -19.04 7.71
N LYS A 71 11.31 -17.76 7.53
CA LYS A 71 10.34 -16.66 7.49
C LYS A 71 9.39 -16.77 6.31
N GLU A 72 9.90 -17.16 5.15
CA GLU A 72 9.10 -17.35 3.93
C GLU A 72 8.13 -18.51 4.11
N GLN A 73 8.59 -19.65 4.63
CA GLN A 73 7.74 -20.80 4.97
C GLN A 73 6.70 -20.46 6.04
N ALA A 74 7.05 -19.70 7.07
CA ALA A 74 6.08 -19.24 8.08
C ALA A 74 5.01 -18.32 7.48
N SER A 75 5.39 -17.45 6.52
CA SER A 75 4.44 -16.59 5.82
C SER A 75 3.52 -17.37 4.87
N ILE A 76 4.03 -18.41 4.20
CA ILE A 76 3.26 -19.31 3.35
C ILE A 76 2.31 -20.15 4.19
N ALA A 77 2.77 -20.70 5.32
CA ALA A 77 1.90 -21.47 6.22
C ALA A 77 0.74 -20.62 6.75
N LYS A 78 1.02 -19.37 7.17
CA LYS A 78 0.00 -18.45 7.66
C LYS A 78 -1.00 -18.05 6.58
N SER A 79 -0.54 -17.80 5.35
CA SER A 79 -1.43 -17.47 4.23
C SER A 79 -2.27 -18.67 3.76
N GLN A 80 -1.72 -19.90 3.80
CA GLN A 80 -2.48 -21.12 3.54
C GLN A 80 -3.53 -21.40 4.61
N GLU A 81 -3.25 -21.09 5.87
CA GLU A 81 -4.21 -21.20 6.98
C GLU A 81 -5.37 -20.21 6.79
N GLU A 82 -5.06 -18.95 6.49
CA GLU A 82 -6.07 -17.91 6.16
C GLU A 82 -6.92 -18.29 4.93
N GLU A 83 -6.32 -18.90 3.90
CA GLU A 83 -7.05 -19.36 2.71
C GLU A 83 -7.95 -20.58 3.00
N ARG A 84 -7.51 -21.51 3.87
CA ARG A 84 -8.33 -22.65 4.31
C ARG A 84 -9.53 -22.17 5.12
N GLU A 85 -9.33 -21.23 6.05
CA GLU A 85 -10.42 -20.61 6.82
C GLU A 85 -11.42 -19.90 5.89
N GLU A 86 -10.94 -19.17 4.87
CA GLU A 86 -11.83 -18.49 3.91
C GLU A 86 -12.61 -19.48 3.02
N LYS A 87 -11.98 -20.61 2.62
CA LYS A 87 -12.66 -21.67 1.84
C LYS A 87 -13.67 -22.44 2.68
N GLU A 88 -13.40 -22.72 3.95
CA GLU A 88 -14.37 -23.34 4.86
C GLU A 88 -15.59 -22.44 5.11
N LEU A 89 -15.37 -21.14 5.32
CA LEU A 89 -16.45 -20.15 5.45
C LEU A 89 -17.33 -20.10 4.18
N LYS A 90 -16.72 -20.09 2.98
CA LYS A 90 -17.46 -20.12 1.71
C LYS A 90 -18.20 -21.43 1.47
N LYS A 91 -17.69 -22.57 1.98
CA LYS A 91 -18.35 -23.87 1.86
C LYS A 91 -19.57 -23.96 2.77
N GLN A 92 -19.48 -23.47 4.01
CA GLN A 92 -20.62 -23.35 4.92
C GLN A 92 -21.69 -22.39 4.39
N GLU A 93 -21.31 -21.31 3.70
CA GLU A 93 -22.25 -20.36 3.07
C GLU A 93 -22.99 -20.97 1.86
N LYS A 94 -22.37 -21.89 1.12
CA LYS A 94 -23.03 -22.59 0.01
C LYS A 94 -23.97 -23.71 0.46
N GLU A 95 -23.58 -24.49 1.48
CA GLU A 95 -24.45 -25.55 2.03
C GLU A 95 -25.72 -25.01 2.70
N SER A 96 -25.67 -23.79 3.26
CA SER A 96 -26.83 -23.09 3.83
C SER A 96 -27.73 -22.41 2.78
N ALA A 97 -27.22 -22.13 1.57
CA ALA A 97 -28.02 -21.59 0.47
C ALA A 97 -28.72 -22.66 -0.39
N GLU A 98 -28.19 -23.89 -0.41
CA GLU A 98 -28.71 -24.98 -1.24
C GLU A 98 -29.91 -25.72 -0.59
N THR A 99 -30.08 -25.61 0.72
CA THR A 99 -31.25 -26.16 1.45
C THR A 99 -32.53 -25.31 1.35
N ALA A 100 -32.44 -24.06 0.84
CA ALA A 100 -33.57 -23.13 0.76
C ALA A 100 -34.33 -23.12 -0.59
N LYS A 101 -33.94 -23.95 -1.58
CA LYS A 101 -34.56 -23.96 -2.92
C LYS A 101 -35.11 -25.34 -3.30
N ALA A 102 -36.20 -25.77 -2.64
CA ALA A 102 -37.01 -26.88 -3.14
C ALA A 102 -38.53 -26.70 -2.87
N LYS A 103 -39.24 -26.25 -3.92
CA LYS A 103 -40.65 -26.55 -4.31
C LYS A 103 -41.83 -25.71 -3.69
N PRO A 104 -43.03 -25.67 -4.34
CA PRO A 104 -43.39 -24.70 -5.40
C PRO A 104 -44.75 -23.95 -5.23
N GLU A 105 -44.87 -22.83 -5.96
CA GLU A 105 -46.04 -22.16 -6.60
C GLU A 105 -47.51 -22.59 -6.32
N LYS A 106 -48.39 -21.64 -5.93
CA LYS A 106 -49.83 -21.53 -6.35
C LYS A 106 -50.58 -20.22 -5.91
N LYS A 107 -51.12 -19.48 -6.92
CA LYS A 107 -52.42 -18.72 -7.08
C LYS A 107 -52.80 -17.51 -6.17
N GLU A 108 -52.96 -16.28 -6.74
CA GLU A 108 -54.21 -15.52 -7.17
C GLU A 108 -55.19 -15.17 -6.02
N MET A 109 -55.87 -14.01 -5.85
CA MET A 109 -56.13 -12.73 -6.55
C MET A 109 -56.87 -11.74 -5.57
N GLU A 110 -56.77 -10.40 -5.77
CA GLU A 110 -57.77 -9.29 -5.57
C GLU A 110 -58.54 -9.09 -4.23
N ASP A 111 -58.95 -7.92 -3.68
CA ASP A 111 -58.94 -6.44 -3.93
C ASP A 111 -59.42 -5.75 -2.58
N PRO A 112 -59.62 -4.42 -2.35
CA PRO A 112 -59.16 -3.73 -1.14
C PRO A 112 -60.29 -3.07 -0.31
N GLY A 113 -59.96 -2.34 0.76
CA GLY A 113 -60.78 -1.21 1.22
C GLY A 113 -61.27 -1.19 2.69
N ARG A 114 -60.40 -0.72 3.58
CA ARG A 114 -60.54 0.42 4.53
C ARG A 114 -61.78 0.57 5.47
N LYS A 115 -61.43 0.96 6.71
CA LYS A 115 -62.22 1.48 7.87
C LYS A 115 -62.63 0.36 8.84
N GLU A 116 -62.47 0.44 10.16
CA GLU A 116 -62.50 1.59 11.05
C GLU A 116 -61.89 1.21 12.42
N LYS A 117 -61.30 2.21 13.08
CA LYS A 117 -60.67 2.15 14.40
C LYS A 117 -61.67 1.82 15.52
N GLN A 118 -61.11 1.26 16.59
CA GLN A 118 -61.54 1.43 17.98
C GLN A 118 -62.76 0.62 18.45
N LYS A 119 -62.53 -0.63 18.85
CA LYS A 119 -63.12 -1.16 20.09
C LYS A 119 -62.16 -2.18 20.71
N LYS A 120 -61.57 -1.76 21.85
CA LYS A 120 -61.11 -2.56 23.01
C LYS A 120 -59.81 -3.36 22.75
N LEU A 121 -58.61 -2.96 23.21
CA LEU A 121 -58.21 -2.65 24.59
C LEU A 121 -58.93 -3.56 25.60
N ASP A 122 -58.64 -4.86 25.49
CA ASP A 122 -58.65 -5.88 26.56
C ASP A 122 -58.27 -7.27 25.99
N GLU A 123 -57.26 -7.34 25.10
CA GLU A 123 -56.68 -8.62 24.66
C GLU A 123 -55.14 -8.57 24.58
N GLU A 124 -54.54 -7.60 25.28
CA GLU A 124 -53.11 -7.45 25.51
C GLU A 124 -52.63 -8.36 26.66
N ASN A 125 -53.04 -9.64 26.65
CA ASN A 125 -52.34 -10.67 27.45
C ASN A 125 -52.64 -12.14 27.09
N LYS A 126 -53.12 -12.46 25.87
CA LYS A 126 -53.28 -13.87 25.47
C LYS A 126 -53.19 -14.12 23.96
N LYS A 127 -52.11 -13.66 23.31
CA LYS A 127 -51.68 -14.10 21.96
C LYS A 127 -50.19 -13.79 21.73
N LYS A 128 -49.33 -14.41 22.53
CA LYS A 128 -48.02 -14.89 22.05
C LYS A 128 -48.28 -16.27 21.48
N GLU A 129 -47.63 -16.61 20.36
CA GLU A 129 -47.96 -17.72 19.44
C GLU A 129 -49.17 -17.33 18.56
N THR A 130 -49.04 -16.99 17.28
CA THR A 130 -48.19 -17.56 16.24
C THR A 130 -48.04 -16.50 15.15
N GLN A 131 -46.85 -15.93 14.97
CA GLN A 131 -46.48 -15.26 13.71
C GLN A 131 -45.66 -16.29 12.92
N PRO A 132 -45.89 -16.47 11.61
CA PRO A 132 -45.15 -17.45 10.81
C PRO A 132 -43.65 -17.10 10.82
N GLU A 133 -42.82 -18.10 11.11
CA GLU A 133 -41.34 -17.99 11.19
C GLU A 133 -40.71 -17.42 9.91
N GLU A 134 -41.38 -17.53 8.76
CA GLU A 134 -40.96 -16.99 7.46
C GLU A 134 -40.68 -15.48 7.46
N PHE A 135 -41.46 -14.66 8.17
CA PHE A 135 -41.29 -13.20 8.12
C PHE A 135 -40.13 -12.69 9.00
N LYS A 136 -39.67 -13.48 9.98
CA LYS A 136 -38.49 -13.18 10.81
C LYS A 136 -37.19 -13.68 10.17
N GLU A 137 -37.23 -14.75 9.38
CA GLU A 137 -36.08 -15.23 8.62
C GLU A 137 -35.78 -14.34 7.41
N GLU A 138 -36.80 -13.86 6.70
CA GLU A 138 -36.62 -12.94 5.57
C GLU A 138 -36.00 -11.59 6.01
N GLN A 139 -36.41 -11.04 7.17
CA GLN A 139 -35.80 -9.84 7.75
C GLN A 139 -34.36 -10.06 8.25
N LYS A 140 -34.06 -11.24 8.82
CA LYS A 140 -32.70 -11.60 9.23
C LYS A 140 -31.75 -11.78 8.03
N GLY A 141 -32.22 -12.35 6.92
CA GLY A 141 -31.45 -12.48 5.69
C GLY A 141 -31.09 -11.13 5.05
N ILE A 142 -32.05 -10.20 4.99
CA ILE A 142 -31.82 -8.83 4.48
C ILE A 142 -30.88 -8.03 5.40
N GLU A 143 -30.97 -8.20 6.72
CA GLU A 143 -30.09 -7.54 7.69
C GLU A 143 -28.68 -8.14 7.71
N GLN A 144 -28.53 -9.45 7.50
CA GLN A 144 -27.22 -10.09 7.30
C GLN A 144 -26.56 -9.67 5.98
N GLU A 145 -27.31 -9.56 4.88
CA GLU A 145 -26.77 -9.10 3.60
C GLU A 145 -26.32 -7.63 3.66
N LYS A 146 -27.09 -6.77 4.37
CA LYS A 146 -26.67 -5.40 4.69
C LYS A 146 -25.43 -5.37 5.58
N ARG A 147 -25.37 -6.15 6.67
CA ARG A 147 -24.18 -6.23 7.54
C ARG A 147 -22.95 -6.76 6.81
N ASN A 148 -23.11 -7.69 5.87
CA ASN A 148 -22.00 -8.21 5.08
C ASN A 148 -21.52 -7.22 4.01
N LYS A 149 -22.44 -6.46 3.40
CA LYS A 149 -22.09 -5.31 2.53
C LYS A 149 -21.37 -4.22 3.32
N GLU A 150 -21.88 -3.85 4.50
CA GLU A 150 -21.28 -2.86 5.40
C GLU A 150 -19.91 -3.31 5.93
N LYS A 151 -19.72 -4.59 6.28
CA LYS A 151 -18.41 -5.14 6.67
C LYS A 151 -17.42 -5.16 5.50
N LYS A 152 -17.83 -5.53 4.28
CA LYS A 152 -16.98 -5.44 3.08
C LYS A 152 -16.63 -3.99 2.74
N GLU A 153 -17.55 -3.04 2.91
CA GLU A 153 -17.29 -1.62 2.74
C GLU A 153 -16.37 -1.05 3.83
N GLN A 154 -16.54 -1.46 5.08
CA GLN A 154 -15.65 -1.07 6.18
C GLN A 154 -14.23 -1.64 5.99
N PHE A 155 -14.09 -2.88 5.53
CA PHE A 155 -12.77 -3.45 5.22
C PHE A 155 -12.12 -2.78 4.00
N LYS A 156 -12.90 -2.48 2.94
CA LYS A 156 -12.45 -1.67 1.80
C LYS A 156 -11.96 -0.29 2.25
N ASN A 157 -12.68 0.37 3.15
CA ASN A 157 -12.33 1.71 3.64
C ASN A 157 -11.12 1.71 4.57
N LYS A 158 -10.76 0.59 5.21
CA LYS A 158 -9.62 0.52 6.12
C LYS A 158 -8.26 0.45 5.40
N LEU A 159 -8.24 -0.02 4.14
CA LEU A 159 -7.02 -0.16 3.35
C LEU A 159 -6.77 1.00 2.38
N ILE A 160 -7.79 1.75 1.95
CA ILE A 160 -7.59 2.85 0.99
C ILE A 160 -6.82 4.00 1.65
N ILE A 161 -5.58 4.25 1.20
CA ILE A 161 -4.77 5.39 1.64
C ILE A 161 -5.24 6.65 0.92
N PHE A 162 -5.46 6.56 -0.40
CA PHE A 162 -6.13 7.60 -1.18
C PHE A 162 -6.71 7.01 -2.46
N ASP A 163 -7.73 7.67 -3.02
CA ASP A 163 -8.32 7.28 -4.29
C ASP A 163 -7.54 7.93 -5.45
N VAL A 164 -6.77 7.12 -6.19
CA VAL A 164 -5.94 7.61 -7.30
C VAL A 164 -6.78 8.20 -8.43
N LYS A 165 -8.03 7.77 -8.61
CA LYS A 165 -8.94 8.31 -9.64
C LYS A 165 -9.33 9.76 -9.35
N LYS A 166 -9.31 10.17 -8.08
CA LYS A 166 -9.56 11.56 -7.68
C LYS A 166 -8.35 12.46 -7.86
N VAL A 167 -7.15 11.92 -8.07
CA VAL A 167 -5.88 12.66 -8.13
C VAL A 167 -5.30 12.70 -9.54
N ALA A 168 -5.39 11.58 -10.27
CA ALA A 168 -4.82 11.45 -11.60
C ALA A 168 -5.29 12.54 -12.58
N ARG A 169 -4.34 13.03 -13.39
CA ARG A 169 -4.57 14.06 -14.43
C ARG A 169 -5.09 15.41 -13.91
N LYS A 170 -5.13 15.61 -12.60
CA LYS A 170 -5.51 16.90 -12.00
C LYS A 170 -4.34 17.85 -11.89
N LYS A 171 -4.64 19.14 -11.76
CA LYS A 171 -3.64 20.17 -11.47
C LYS A 171 -3.14 20.06 -10.03
N GLN A 172 -1.91 20.52 -9.80
CA GLN A 172 -1.28 20.52 -8.48
C GLN A 172 -2.18 21.12 -7.39
N ASP A 173 -2.83 22.26 -7.64
CA ASP A 173 -3.69 22.91 -6.64
C ASP A 173 -4.92 22.08 -6.29
N GLU A 174 -5.49 21.34 -7.25
CA GLU A 174 -6.59 20.42 -6.97
C GLU A 174 -6.13 19.22 -6.16
N VAL A 175 -4.96 18.66 -6.50
CA VAL A 175 -4.36 17.57 -5.73
C VAL A 175 -4.07 18.00 -4.30
N ASN A 176 -3.57 19.22 -4.10
CA ASN A 176 -3.28 19.77 -2.78
C ASN A 176 -4.54 19.95 -1.92
N LYS A 177 -5.72 20.15 -2.52
CA LYS A 177 -7.00 20.15 -1.78
C LYS A 177 -7.37 18.76 -1.24
N ILE A 178 -6.88 17.69 -1.89
CA ILE A 178 -7.18 16.31 -1.53
C ILE A 178 -6.13 15.77 -0.54
N LEU A 179 -4.85 15.94 -0.85
CA LEU A 179 -3.74 15.34 -0.10
C LEU A 179 -3.12 16.27 0.95
N GLY A 180 -3.43 17.57 0.88
CA GLY A 180 -2.77 18.63 1.65
C GLY A 180 -1.55 19.19 0.91
N LYS A 181 -0.74 20.00 1.60
CA LYS A 181 0.51 20.54 1.04
C LYS A 181 1.59 19.45 0.98
N PRO A 182 2.45 19.47 -0.05
CA PRO A 182 3.57 18.53 -0.11
C PRO A 182 4.60 18.82 0.99
N SER A 183 5.24 17.77 1.51
CA SER A 183 6.37 17.87 2.46
C SER A 183 7.67 18.24 1.77
N LYS A 184 7.81 17.91 0.49
CA LYS A 184 8.98 18.19 -0.33
C LYS A 184 8.55 18.42 -1.78
N VAL A 185 9.27 19.30 -2.46
CA VAL A 185 9.06 19.64 -3.87
C VAL A 185 10.40 19.62 -4.58
N GLU A 186 10.46 18.92 -5.71
CA GLU A 186 11.61 18.92 -6.63
C GLU A 186 11.14 19.33 -8.02
N THR A 187 12.04 19.93 -8.81
CA THR A 187 11.74 20.36 -10.18
C THR A 187 12.84 19.87 -11.11
N GLY A 188 12.52 19.71 -12.39
CA GLY A 188 13.49 19.28 -13.38
C GLY A 188 12.91 19.19 -14.78
N LYS A 189 13.63 18.48 -15.66
CA LYS A 189 13.22 18.25 -17.05
C LYS A 189 12.89 16.78 -17.27
N TRP A 190 11.71 16.51 -17.83
CA TRP A 190 11.23 15.19 -18.19
C TRP A 190 11.29 15.00 -19.71
N ARG A 191 11.83 13.89 -20.19
CA ARG A 191 11.83 13.56 -21.62
C ARG A 191 10.52 12.83 -21.95
N LEU A 192 9.73 13.36 -22.88
CA LEU A 192 8.50 12.71 -23.32
C LEU A 192 8.84 11.44 -24.10
N TYR A 193 8.11 10.35 -23.81
CA TYR A 193 8.36 9.06 -24.43
C TYR A 193 8.22 9.13 -25.95
N GLY A 194 9.10 8.45 -26.68
CA GLY A 194 9.11 8.44 -28.14
C GLY A 194 9.58 9.75 -28.80
N THR A 195 10.09 10.72 -28.03
CA THR A 195 10.55 12.01 -28.59
C THR A 195 11.91 12.43 -28.00
N GLU A 196 12.52 13.48 -28.54
CA GLU A 196 13.66 14.18 -27.92
C GLU A 196 13.23 15.37 -27.06
N ASN A 197 11.95 15.73 -27.11
CA ASN A 197 11.41 16.88 -26.42
C ASN A 197 11.46 16.69 -24.90
N LYS A 198 11.89 17.76 -24.22
CA LYS A 198 11.88 17.83 -22.76
C LYS A 198 10.89 18.89 -22.31
N THR A 199 10.14 18.56 -21.27
CA THR A 199 9.20 19.47 -20.60
C THR A 199 9.59 19.63 -19.14
N ASP A 200 9.17 20.74 -18.53
CA ASP A 200 9.30 20.90 -17.08
C ASP A 200 8.42 19.89 -16.34
N TYR A 201 8.96 19.40 -15.22
CA TYR A 201 8.20 18.64 -14.24
C TYR A 201 8.34 19.24 -12.85
N THR A 202 7.38 18.92 -12.00
CA THR A 202 7.44 19.13 -10.55
C THR A 202 7.12 17.81 -9.86
N MET A 203 8.04 17.30 -9.04
CA MET A 203 7.81 16.13 -8.20
C MET A 203 7.42 16.58 -6.80
N ASN A 204 6.23 16.21 -6.37
CA ASN A 204 5.74 16.50 -5.03
C ASN A 204 5.68 15.23 -4.20
N TYR A 205 6.12 15.36 -2.95
CA TYR A 205 6.07 14.29 -1.97
C TYR A 205 5.02 14.65 -0.93
N TYR A 206 4.10 13.72 -0.66
CA TYR A 206 3.02 13.90 0.31
C TYR A 206 3.12 12.83 1.39
N LYS A 207 2.59 13.17 2.58
CA LYS A 207 2.49 12.25 3.73
C LYS A 207 3.84 11.60 4.10
N LYS A 208 4.92 12.41 4.17
CA LYS A 208 6.30 11.96 4.47
C LYS A 208 6.80 10.93 3.45
N ASP A 209 6.77 11.32 2.18
CA ASP A 209 7.27 10.51 1.06
C ASP A 209 6.51 9.19 0.82
N LYS A 210 5.37 8.99 1.50
CA LYS A 210 4.46 7.87 1.27
C LYS A 210 3.85 7.92 -0.13
N ILE A 211 3.54 9.12 -0.61
CA ILE A 211 2.93 9.35 -1.92
C ILE A 211 3.82 10.32 -2.71
N GLU A 212 4.23 9.92 -3.90
CA GLU A 212 5.02 10.73 -4.82
C GLU A 212 4.19 11.01 -6.07
N ILE A 213 4.13 12.26 -6.50
CA ILE A 213 3.39 12.65 -7.70
C ILE A 213 4.28 13.50 -8.59
N LEU A 214 4.54 13.00 -9.79
CA LEU A 214 5.21 13.73 -10.84
C LEU A 214 4.17 14.49 -11.66
N PHE A 215 4.21 15.81 -11.55
CA PHE A 215 3.45 16.72 -12.38
C PHE A 215 4.23 17.03 -13.65
N ILE A 216 3.67 16.66 -14.80
CA ILE A 216 4.22 16.98 -16.13
C ILE A 216 3.19 17.85 -16.83
N GLU A 217 3.61 18.97 -17.45
CA GLU A 217 2.68 19.92 -18.08
C GLU A 217 1.57 20.41 -17.12
N GLY A 218 1.89 20.46 -15.82
CA GLY A 218 1.00 20.91 -14.75
C GLY A 218 -0.06 19.90 -14.29
N ILE A 219 -0.07 18.66 -14.81
CA ILE A 219 -1.01 17.61 -14.42
C ILE A 219 -0.34 16.44 -13.72
N ALA A 220 -1.03 15.80 -12.77
CA ALA A 220 -0.57 14.60 -12.07
C ALA A 220 -0.44 13.42 -13.05
N ALA A 221 0.76 13.24 -13.59
CA ALA A 221 1.04 12.36 -14.71
C ALA A 221 1.49 10.96 -14.28
N ARG A 222 2.37 10.90 -13.25
CA ARG A 222 2.81 9.65 -12.62
C ARG A 222 2.59 9.75 -11.12
N ILE A 223 2.01 8.70 -10.55
CA ILE A 223 1.65 8.66 -9.13
C ILE A 223 2.21 7.37 -8.54
N ARG A 224 2.98 7.48 -7.47
CA ARG A 224 3.54 6.34 -6.75
C ARG A 224 3.08 6.37 -5.30
N LEU A 225 2.74 5.19 -4.80
CA LEU A 225 2.54 4.91 -3.39
C LEU A 225 3.65 3.96 -2.95
N ASN A 226 4.41 4.37 -1.93
CA ASN A 226 5.42 3.54 -1.28
C ASN A 226 4.76 2.74 -0.15
N LEU A 227 5.07 1.45 -0.03
CA LEU A 227 4.50 0.53 0.96
C LEU A 227 5.65 -0.06 1.79
N SER A 228 5.56 0.00 3.11
CA SER A 228 6.55 -0.67 3.97
C SER A 228 6.44 -2.19 3.80
N ASN A 229 7.42 -2.91 4.31
CA ASN A 229 7.43 -4.37 4.28
C ASN A 229 6.18 -4.96 4.97
N GLU A 230 5.70 -4.32 6.04
CA GLU A 230 4.50 -4.76 6.77
C GLU A 230 3.18 -4.47 6.03
N GLU A 231 3.17 -3.50 5.12
CA GLU A 231 1.99 -3.13 4.33
C GLU A 231 1.94 -3.85 2.98
N TYR A 232 3.10 -4.21 2.43
CA TYR A 232 3.18 -4.78 1.10
C TYR A 232 2.71 -6.23 1.07
N PHE A 233 1.68 -6.51 0.26
CA PHE A 233 1.29 -7.89 -0.04
C PHE A 233 2.24 -8.48 -1.08
N ASN A 234 2.79 -9.67 -0.83
CA ASN A 234 3.74 -10.33 -1.72
C ASN A 234 3.18 -11.64 -2.32
N GLY A 235 3.88 -12.22 -3.30
CA GLY A 235 3.47 -13.46 -3.98
C GLY A 235 2.11 -13.33 -4.67
N ASP A 236 1.26 -14.35 -4.55
CA ASP A 236 -0.09 -14.37 -5.16
C ASP A 236 -1.01 -13.26 -4.64
N ASN A 237 -0.69 -12.67 -3.47
CA ASN A 237 -1.45 -11.57 -2.90
C ASN A 237 -1.02 -10.20 -3.41
N THR A 238 0.02 -10.10 -4.25
CA THR A 238 0.53 -8.84 -4.78
C THR A 238 -0.54 -7.93 -5.42
N PRO A 239 -1.55 -8.44 -6.16
CA PRO A 239 -2.65 -7.63 -6.68
C PRO A 239 -3.46 -6.89 -5.60
N ARG A 240 -3.48 -7.36 -4.35
CA ARG A 240 -4.19 -6.69 -3.24
C ARG A 240 -3.63 -5.30 -2.94
N ASN A 241 -2.37 -5.03 -3.28
CA ASN A 241 -1.79 -3.69 -3.11
C ASN A 241 -2.54 -2.59 -3.89
N LEU A 242 -3.27 -2.94 -4.96
CA LEU A 242 -4.11 -2.00 -5.71
C LEU A 242 -5.19 -1.34 -4.84
N GLN A 243 -5.65 -2.03 -3.79
CA GLN A 243 -6.72 -1.54 -2.92
C GLN A 243 -6.29 -0.29 -2.14
N TYR A 244 -4.99 -0.13 -1.85
CA TYR A 244 -4.46 1.09 -1.22
C TYR A 244 -4.73 2.36 -2.04
N LEU A 245 -4.91 2.22 -3.36
CA LEU A 245 -5.18 3.30 -4.30
C LEU A 245 -6.66 3.42 -4.70
N GLY A 246 -7.56 2.66 -4.08
CA GLY A 246 -8.96 2.57 -4.51
C GLY A 246 -9.12 1.84 -5.86
N LEU A 247 -8.12 1.06 -6.27
CA LEU A 247 -8.18 0.22 -7.46
C LEU A 247 -8.58 -1.20 -7.08
N THR A 248 -9.29 -1.86 -8.00
CA THR A 248 -9.65 -3.27 -7.87
C THR A 248 -9.25 -3.96 -9.15
N ALA A 249 -8.44 -5.02 -9.03
CA ALA A 249 -8.28 -5.99 -10.11
C ALA A 249 -9.63 -6.70 -10.26
N LYS A 250 -10.18 -6.74 -11.48
CA LYS A 250 -11.42 -7.45 -11.75
C LYS A 250 -11.16 -8.95 -11.84
N ASP A 251 -10.03 -9.33 -12.43
CA ASP A 251 -9.53 -10.68 -12.51
C ASP A 251 -8.00 -10.67 -12.33
N THR A 252 -7.44 -11.73 -11.74
CA THR A 252 -5.99 -11.88 -11.53
C THR A 252 -5.23 -12.14 -12.83
N ASP A 253 -5.91 -12.36 -13.95
CA ASP A 253 -5.27 -12.76 -15.20
C ASP A 253 -4.97 -11.58 -16.15
N ASP A 254 -5.34 -10.35 -15.75
CA ASP A 254 -5.18 -9.13 -16.56
C ASP A 254 -3.79 -8.47 -16.44
N TYR A 255 -2.82 -9.11 -15.77
CA TYR A 255 -1.47 -8.59 -15.65
C TYR A 255 -0.46 -9.38 -16.45
N ILE A 256 0.55 -8.67 -16.95
CA ILE A 256 1.76 -9.25 -17.50
C ILE A 256 2.78 -9.27 -16.38
N MET A 257 3.19 -10.47 -15.96
CA MET A 257 4.35 -10.62 -15.07
C MET A 257 5.59 -10.27 -15.89
N GLN A 258 6.26 -9.19 -15.51
CA GLN A 258 7.56 -8.84 -16.09
C GLN A 258 8.64 -9.28 -15.12
N GLU A 259 9.32 -10.37 -15.48
CA GLU A 259 10.59 -10.72 -14.87
C GLU A 259 11.64 -9.73 -15.38
N THR A 260 12.20 -8.94 -14.46
CA THR A 260 13.30 -8.04 -14.80
C THR A 260 14.56 -8.90 -14.94
N PRO A 261 15.26 -8.92 -16.09
CA PRO A 261 16.39 -9.84 -16.36
C PRO A 261 17.61 -9.72 -15.43
N LYS A 262 17.56 -8.83 -14.43
CA LYS A 262 18.63 -8.53 -13.47
C LYS A 262 18.20 -8.65 -12.01
N GLU A 263 16.95 -9.01 -11.72
CA GLU A 263 16.39 -8.89 -10.36
C GLU A 263 15.50 -10.08 -10.01
N ASP A 264 15.72 -10.66 -8.82
CA ASP A 264 14.88 -11.71 -8.21
C ASP A 264 13.49 -11.19 -7.74
N PHE A 265 13.04 -10.03 -8.26
CA PHE A 265 11.84 -9.36 -7.80
C PHE A 265 10.87 -9.13 -8.98
N PRO A 266 9.83 -9.96 -9.12
CA PRO A 266 8.88 -9.81 -10.21
C PRO A 266 8.10 -8.50 -10.08
N THR A 267 7.93 -7.80 -11.20
CA THR A 267 7.04 -6.64 -11.27
C THR A 267 5.75 -7.04 -11.99
N TYR A 268 4.62 -6.80 -11.34
CA TYR A 268 3.30 -7.01 -11.90
C TYR A 268 2.90 -5.77 -12.70
N VAL A 269 2.63 -5.93 -13.99
CA VAL A 269 2.32 -4.81 -14.88
C VAL A 269 0.93 -4.98 -15.48
N TYR A 270 0.06 -4.03 -15.23
CA TYR A 270 -1.26 -3.93 -15.83
C TYR A 270 -1.24 -2.81 -16.87
N GLU A 271 -1.41 -3.14 -18.14
CA GLU A 271 -1.54 -2.16 -19.23
C GLU A 271 -3.01 -1.79 -19.43
N ASN A 272 -3.31 -0.54 -19.77
CA ASN A 272 -4.66 -0.04 -20.04
C ASN A 272 -5.69 -0.34 -18.93
N PHE A 273 -5.23 -0.34 -17.68
CA PHE A 273 -6.00 -0.78 -16.53
C PHE A 273 -6.73 0.38 -15.85
N ASN A 274 -8.04 0.23 -15.62
CA ASN A 274 -8.86 1.23 -14.91
C ASN A 274 -8.76 2.66 -15.48
N ASN A 275 -8.66 2.78 -16.82
CA ASN A 275 -8.43 4.04 -17.54
C ASN A 275 -7.08 4.71 -17.22
N PHE A 276 -6.08 3.94 -16.80
CA PHE A 276 -4.69 4.36 -16.75
C PHE A 276 -3.91 3.65 -17.85
N TYR A 277 -2.89 4.31 -18.39
CA TYR A 277 -2.02 3.69 -19.39
C TYR A 277 -1.33 2.47 -18.78
N ARG A 278 -0.83 2.60 -17.55
CA ARG A 278 -0.12 1.51 -16.88
C ARG A 278 -0.18 1.60 -15.37
N VAL A 279 -0.32 0.45 -14.72
CA VAL A 279 -0.12 0.29 -13.27
C VAL A 279 0.93 -0.79 -13.03
N LYS A 280 1.92 -0.48 -12.20
CA LYS A 280 2.99 -1.40 -11.80
C LYS A 280 2.94 -1.65 -10.30
N ILE A 281 3.18 -2.89 -9.89
CA ILE A 281 3.35 -3.28 -8.49
C ILE A 281 4.64 -4.07 -8.39
N GLY A 282 5.51 -3.70 -7.45
CA GLY A 282 6.78 -4.40 -7.27
C GLY A 282 7.51 -3.94 -6.03
N LEU A 283 8.71 -4.49 -5.84
CA LEU A 283 9.62 -4.12 -4.76
C LEU A 283 10.67 -3.13 -5.28
N TRP A 284 11.15 -2.26 -4.39
CA TRP A 284 12.29 -1.42 -4.66
C TRP A 284 13.56 -2.25 -4.72
N LEU A 285 14.42 -1.96 -5.70
CA LEU A 285 15.68 -2.69 -5.89
C LEU A 285 16.53 -2.66 -4.60
N GLY A 286 16.84 -3.85 -4.08
CA GLY A 286 17.66 -4.01 -2.87
C GLY A 286 16.94 -3.63 -1.57
N SER A 287 15.61 -3.52 -1.59
CA SER A 287 14.79 -3.16 -0.44
C SER A 287 13.57 -4.07 -0.33
N ASP A 288 13.07 -4.21 0.89
CA ASP A 288 11.79 -4.86 1.24
C ASP A 288 10.60 -3.89 1.15
N VAL A 289 10.81 -2.65 0.69
CA VAL A 289 9.78 -1.65 0.49
C VAL A 289 9.12 -1.91 -0.87
N GLY A 290 7.80 -2.06 -0.86
CA GLY A 290 7.00 -2.20 -2.06
C GLY A 290 6.53 -0.87 -2.63
N PHE A 291 5.99 -0.92 -3.85
CA PHE A 291 5.33 0.23 -4.45
C PHE A 291 4.14 -0.17 -5.32
N VAL A 292 3.21 0.78 -5.47
CA VAL A 292 2.23 0.80 -6.55
C VAL A 292 2.44 2.08 -7.35
N HIS A 293 2.67 1.96 -8.66
CA HIS A 293 3.01 3.08 -9.54
C HIS A 293 2.03 3.14 -10.72
N VAL A 294 1.31 4.24 -10.81
CA VAL A 294 0.30 4.53 -11.84
C VAL A 294 0.85 5.56 -12.82
N ILE A 295 0.74 5.26 -14.11
CA ILE A 295 1.08 6.14 -15.23
C ILE A 295 -0.22 6.46 -15.97
N THR A 296 -0.54 7.74 -16.07
CA THR A 296 -1.85 8.17 -16.55
C THR A 296 -1.96 8.23 -18.08
N ASP A 297 -0.85 8.40 -18.80
CA ASP A 297 -0.84 8.55 -20.26
C ASP A 297 0.48 7.96 -20.80
N GLU A 298 0.44 7.38 -21.99
CA GLU A 298 1.58 6.74 -22.65
C GLU A 298 2.78 7.69 -22.81
N ARG A 299 2.51 8.97 -23.09
CA ARG A 299 3.55 9.99 -23.31
C ARG A 299 4.43 10.22 -22.07
N TYR A 300 3.96 9.81 -20.89
CA TYR A 300 4.63 9.99 -19.60
C TYR A 300 5.29 8.71 -19.04
N ARG A 301 5.41 7.65 -19.85
CA ARG A 301 5.99 6.36 -19.46
C ARG A 301 7.42 6.46 -18.92
#